data_AF-A0A314UUP7-F1
#
_entry.id   AF-A0A314UUP7-F1
#
_cell.length_a   1.000
_cell.length_b   1.000
_cell.length_c   1.000
_cell.angle_alpha   90.00
_cell.angle_beta   90.00
_cell.angle_gamma   90.00
#
_symmetry.space_group_name_H-M   'P 1'
#
loop_
_entity.id
_entity.type
_entity.pdbx_description
1 polymer ?
#
loop_
_entity_poly.entity_id
_entity_poly.type
_entity_poly.pdbx_seq_one_letter_code
_entity_poly.pdbx_strand_id
1 'polypeptide(L)'
;MSFLGDTFSKRVLESKYGARVTVHDRDTFSKHQMVLKLRGSPRRSYVLDEDWQQEFVKRRALKEGDEIGVGWYTPSNVPSKAMFTFSVLKRAGQPAALYDQESV
;
A
#
# COMPACT_ATOMS: atom_id res chain seq x y z
N MET A 1 14.12 -17.81 7.03
CA MET A 1 12.97 -17.29 7.82
C MET A 1 12.14 -16.42 6.90
N SER A 2 10.86 -16.70 6.75
CA SER A 2 9.95 -15.79 6.05
C SER A 2 9.93 -14.45 6.79
N PHE A 3 10.04 -13.38 6.04
CA PHE A 3 10.10 -12.02 6.60
C PHE A 3 8.84 -11.67 7.41
N LEU A 4 7.72 -12.28 7.02
CA LEU A 4 6.45 -12.27 7.71
C LEU A 4 6.28 -13.65 8.32
N GLY A 5 6.69 -13.81 9.57
CA GLY A 5 6.67 -15.11 10.26
C GLY A 5 5.26 -15.68 10.38
N ASP A 6 5.16 -16.95 10.76
CA ASP A 6 3.90 -17.72 10.77
C ASP A 6 2.78 -17.04 11.57
N THR A 7 3.12 -16.36 12.67
CA THR A 7 2.17 -15.57 13.48
C THR A 7 1.55 -14.42 12.69
N PHE A 8 2.31 -13.74 11.83
CA PHE A 8 1.78 -12.67 10.98
C PHE A 8 0.83 -13.24 9.94
N SER A 9 1.26 -14.29 9.24
CA SER A 9 0.44 -14.97 8.23
C SER A 9 -0.88 -15.46 8.83
N LYS A 10 -0.82 -16.09 10.01
CA LYS A 10 -2.01 -16.53 10.74
C LYS A 10 -2.95 -15.37 11.08
N ARG A 11 -2.40 -14.24 11.54
CA ARG A 11 -3.21 -13.03 11.82
C ARG A 11 -3.87 -12.47 10.55
N VAL A 12 -3.16 -12.43 9.43
CA VAL A 12 -3.75 -11.93 8.17
C VAL A 12 -4.84 -12.87 7.65
N LEU A 13 -4.61 -14.19 7.71
CA LEU A 13 -5.46 -15.20 7.07
C LEU A 13 -6.66 -15.63 7.92
N GLU A 14 -6.50 -15.71 9.24
CA GLU A 14 -7.47 -16.37 10.13
C GLU A 14 -8.10 -15.42 11.16
N SER A 15 -7.48 -14.26 11.44
CA SER A 15 -8.00 -13.33 12.44
C SER A 15 -9.00 -12.35 11.85
N LYS A 16 -10.14 -12.18 12.54
CA LYS A 16 -11.09 -11.07 12.28
C LYS A 16 -10.42 -9.69 12.38
N TYR A 17 -9.37 -9.58 13.18
CA TYR A 17 -8.66 -8.34 13.47
C TYR A 17 -7.49 -8.06 12.52
N GLY A 18 -7.02 -9.03 11.75
CA GLY A 18 -5.86 -8.85 10.85
C GLY A 18 -4.52 -8.65 11.56
N ALA A 19 -3.55 -8.13 10.79
CA ALA A 19 -2.23 -7.76 11.26
C ALA A 19 -1.95 -6.26 11.00
N ARG A 20 -1.41 -5.56 12.00
CA ARG A 20 -0.95 -4.18 11.83
C ARG A 20 0.27 -4.15 10.91
N VAL A 21 0.25 -3.26 9.94
CA VAL A 21 1.33 -3.03 8.98
C VAL A 21 1.61 -1.54 8.86
N THR A 22 2.86 -1.20 8.50
CA THR A 22 3.22 0.17 8.16
C THR A 22 3.18 0.34 6.64
N VAL A 23 2.52 1.40 6.19
CA VAL A 23 2.49 1.83 4.79
C VAL A 23 3.23 3.17 4.69
N HIS A 24 4.26 3.22 3.83
CA HIS A 24 5.05 4.42 3.58
C HIS A 24 4.59 5.09 2.29
N ASP A 25 4.03 6.29 2.42
CA ASP A 25 3.73 7.16 1.29
C ASP A 25 5.03 7.74 0.73
N ARG A 26 5.43 7.27 -0.45
CA ARG A 26 6.69 7.64 -1.11
C ARG A 26 6.69 9.07 -1.62
N ASP A 27 5.52 9.65 -1.87
CA ASP A 27 5.41 10.99 -2.43
C ASP A 27 5.56 12.06 -1.33
N THR A 28 5.11 11.75 -0.11
CA THR A 28 5.14 12.67 1.03
C THR A 28 6.10 12.26 2.14
N PHE A 29 6.78 11.12 1.99
CA PHE A 29 7.66 10.51 3.00
C PHE A 29 6.99 10.25 4.36
N SER A 30 5.66 10.18 4.39
CA SER A 30 4.88 9.95 5.62
C SER A 30 4.58 8.47 5.81
N LYS A 31 4.51 8.03 7.07
CA LYS A 31 4.24 6.62 7.43
C LYS A 31 2.92 6.52 8.17
N HIS A 32 2.13 5.54 7.78
CA HIS A 32 0.78 5.32 8.29
C HIS A 32 0.62 3.89 8.77
N GLN A 33 -0.06 3.69 9.89
CA GLN A 33 -0.42 2.36 10.37
C GLN A 33 -1.74 1.94 9.72
N MET A 34 -1.81 0.70 9.27
CA MET A 34 -3.00 0.10 8.66
C MET A 34 -3.19 -1.33 9.18
N VAL A 35 -4.37 -1.90 8.98
CA VAL A 35 -4.61 -3.33 9.22
C VAL A 35 -4.72 -4.07 7.89
N LEU A 36 -3.81 -5.02 7.67
CA LEU A 36 -3.91 -5.99 6.60
C LEU A 36 -4.68 -7.21 7.07
N LYS A 37 -5.77 -7.55 6.38
CA LYS A 37 -6.53 -8.78 6.64
C LYS A 37 -7.12 -9.38 5.38
N LEU A 38 -7.33 -10.69 5.39
CA LEU A 38 -8.16 -11.36 4.42
C LEU A 38 -9.63 -11.16 4.81
N ARG A 39 -10.39 -10.47 3.97
CA ARG A 39 -11.84 -10.33 4.14
C ARG A 39 -12.51 -11.70 4.00
N GLY A 40 -13.44 -11.99 4.90
CA GLY A 40 -14.22 -13.23 4.88
C GLY A 40 -15.27 -13.29 3.75
N SER A 41 -15.95 -14.44 3.65
CA SER A 41 -16.99 -14.76 2.68
C SER A 41 -18.03 -13.64 2.47
N PRO A 42 -18.63 -13.51 1.27
CA PRO A 42 -18.61 -14.46 0.15
C PRO A 42 -17.41 -14.34 -0.80
N ARG A 43 -16.66 -13.24 -0.78
CA ARG A 43 -15.48 -13.05 -1.64
C ARG A 43 -14.24 -12.78 -0.79
N ARG A 44 -13.30 -13.72 -0.85
CA ARG A 44 -12.00 -13.59 -0.19
C ARG A 44 -11.15 -12.57 -0.96
N SER A 45 -10.80 -11.49 -0.30
CA SER A 45 -9.92 -10.45 -0.84
C SER A 45 -9.07 -9.86 0.28
N TYR A 46 -7.82 -9.52 0.00
CA TYR A 46 -7.00 -8.77 0.96
C TYR A 46 -7.46 -7.32 0.99
N VAL A 47 -7.53 -6.75 2.19
CA VAL A 47 -7.88 -5.35 2.41
C VAL A 47 -6.87 -4.70 3.34
N LEU A 48 -6.54 -3.45 3.04
CA LEU A 48 -5.94 -2.50 3.98
C LEU A 48 -7.09 -1.70 4.58
N ASP A 49 -7.34 -1.89 5.88
CA ASP A 49 -8.48 -1.35 6.62
C ASP A 49 -8.03 -0.38 7.72
N GLU A 50 -8.99 0.15 8.49
CA GLU A 50 -8.90 1.23 9.48
C GLU A 50 -8.81 2.61 8.80
N ASP A 51 -7.64 3.25 8.81
CA ASP A 51 -7.52 4.67 8.49
C ASP A 51 -7.25 4.93 7.00
N TRP A 52 -7.44 3.94 6.13
CA TRP A 52 -7.17 4.07 4.68
C TRP A 52 -7.88 5.28 4.06
N GLN A 53 -9.16 5.46 4.38
CA GLN A 53 -9.95 6.57 3.84
C GLN A 53 -9.43 7.93 4.33
N GLN A 54 -8.96 8.02 5.56
CA GLN A 54 -8.46 9.26 6.13
C GLN A 54 -7.05 9.58 5.63
N GLU A 55 -6.13 8.62 5.77
CA GLU A 55 -4.69 8.83 5.57
C GLU A 55 -4.23 8.76 4.11
N PHE A 56 -4.99 8.09 3.25
CA PHE A 56 -4.66 8.00 1.84
C PHE A 56 -5.69 8.70 0.97
N VAL A 57 -6.98 8.37 1.10
CA VAL A 57 -8.01 8.95 0.21
C VAL A 57 -8.18 10.44 0.46
N LYS A 58 -8.55 10.85 1.68
CA LYS A 58 -8.80 12.27 2.01
C LYS A 58 -7.51 13.09 2.04
N ARG A 59 -6.47 12.63 2.76
CA ARG A 59 -5.20 13.37 2.89
C ARG A 59 -4.49 13.60 1.55
N ARG A 60 -4.58 12.67 0.59
CA ARG A 60 -3.99 12.82 -0.76
C ARG A 60 -4.99 13.38 -1.79
N ALA A 61 -6.19 13.74 -1.33
CA ALA A 61 -7.30 14.22 -2.15
C ALA A 61 -7.52 13.33 -3.38
N LEU A 62 -7.53 12.02 -3.18
CA LEU A 62 -7.76 11.06 -4.26
C LEU A 62 -9.18 11.22 -4.81
N LYS A 63 -9.29 11.16 -6.14
CA LYS A 63 -10.56 11.23 -6.85
C LYS A 63 -10.72 10.00 -7.72
N GLU A 64 -11.95 9.75 -8.16
CA GLU A 64 -12.21 8.72 -9.15
C GLU A 64 -11.38 8.99 -10.41
N GLY A 65 -10.72 7.95 -10.93
CA GLY A 65 -9.78 8.03 -12.05
C GLY A 65 -8.33 8.32 -11.68
N ASP A 66 -7.99 8.61 -10.42
CA ASP A 66 -6.61 8.61 -9.95
C ASP A 66 -6.07 7.17 -9.92
N GLU A 67 -4.86 6.96 -10.43
CA GLU A 67 -4.15 5.68 -10.37
C GLU A 67 -3.16 5.70 -9.20
N ILE A 68 -3.24 4.69 -8.33
CA ILE A 68 -2.33 4.52 -7.19
C ILE A 68 -1.49 3.26 -7.34
N GLY A 69 -0.26 3.33 -6.84
CA GLY A 69 0.65 2.19 -6.74
C GLY A 69 0.74 1.74 -5.28
N VAL A 70 0.52 0.44 -5.05
CA VAL A 70 0.83 -0.21 -3.77
C VAL A 70 1.90 -1.25 -4.02
N GLY A 71 3.01 -1.13 -3.30
CA GLY A 71 4.18 -1.98 -3.48
C GLY A 71 4.66 -2.60 -2.17
N TRP A 72 5.64 -3.47 -2.30
CA TRP A 72 6.38 -4.02 -1.18
C TRP A 72 7.85 -3.61 -1.31
N TYR A 73 8.39 -2.98 -0.27
CA TYR A 73 9.78 -2.54 -0.25
C TYR A 73 10.54 -3.25 0.87
N THR A 74 11.61 -3.94 0.50
CA THR A 74 12.55 -4.57 1.44
C THR A 74 13.92 -3.92 1.28
N PRO A 75 14.45 -3.22 2.30
CA PRO A 75 15.83 -2.74 2.28
C PRO A 75 16.81 -3.93 2.25
N SER A 76 17.78 -3.90 1.34
CA SER A 76 18.77 -4.98 1.17
C SER A 76 19.67 -5.16 2.41
N ASN A 77 19.96 -4.08 3.12
CA ASN A 77 20.82 -4.06 4.30
C ASN A 77 20.08 -4.33 5.62
N VAL A 78 18.76 -4.15 5.64
CA VAL A 78 17.95 -4.39 6.84
C VAL A 78 16.60 -4.99 6.43
N PRO A 79 16.54 -6.31 6.18
CA PRO A 79 15.31 -6.97 5.80
C PRO A 79 14.20 -6.67 6.80
N SER A 80 14.48 -6.64 8.12
CA SER A 80 13.56 -6.34 9.25
C SER A 80 12.78 -5.04 9.15
N LYS A 81 13.10 -4.18 8.18
CA LYS A 81 12.41 -2.94 7.89
C LYS A 81 11.52 -2.98 6.65
N ALA A 82 11.20 -4.17 6.12
CA ALA A 82 10.32 -4.23 4.96
C ALA A 82 8.92 -3.67 5.28
N MET A 83 8.35 -2.97 4.32
CA MET A 83 7.10 -2.23 4.49
C MET A 83 6.34 -2.12 3.18
N PHE A 84 5.03 -1.89 3.29
CA PHE A 84 4.23 -1.50 2.14
C PHE A 84 4.59 -0.08 1.71
N THR A 85 4.50 0.18 0.41
CA THR A 85 4.64 1.53 -0.16
C THR A 85 3.35 1.96 -0.82
N PHE A 86 3.10 3.26 -0.78
CA PHE A 86 1.99 3.92 -1.47
C PHE A 86 2.56 5.08 -2.31
N SER A 87 2.01 5.30 -3.50
CA SER A 87 2.28 6.47 -4.34
C SER A 87 1.10 6.74 -5.26
N VAL A 88 0.87 8.01 -5.60
CA VAL A 88 -0.06 8.38 -6.67
C VAL A 88 0.70 8.39 -7.99
N LEU A 89 0.39 7.45 -8.87
CA LEU A 89 1.10 7.26 -10.14
C LEU A 89 0.62 8.24 -11.21
N LYS A 90 -0.68 8.49 -11.24
CA LYS A 90 -1.31 9.39 -12.22
C LYS A 90 -2.56 10.02 -11.64
N ARG A 91 -2.77 11.32 -11.90
CA ARG A 91 -4.01 12.00 -11.55
C ARG A 91 -5.06 11.86 -12.65
N ALA A 92 -6.32 11.79 -12.23
CA ALA A 92 -7.47 11.86 -13.12
C ALA A 92 -7.36 13.09 -14.02
N GLY A 93 -7.52 12.89 -15.32
CA GLY A 93 -7.43 13.96 -16.32
C GLY A 93 -6.00 14.41 -16.68
N GLN A 94 -4.94 13.82 -16.12
CA GLN A 94 -3.59 14.03 -16.66
C GLN A 94 -3.40 13.22 -17.95
N PRO A 95 -2.97 13.85 -19.05
CA PRO A 95 -2.46 13.11 -20.20
C PRO A 95 -1.24 12.30 -19.76
N ALA A 96 -1.08 11.10 -20.31
CA ALA A 96 0.12 10.30 -20.08
C ALA A 96 1.34 11.17 -20.42
N ALA A 97 2.35 11.18 -19.54
CA ALA A 97 3.57 11.93 -19.79
C ALA A 97 4.10 11.53 -21.18
N LEU A 98 4.13 12.49 -22.11
CA LEU A 98 4.87 12.36 -23.35
C LEU A 98 6.33 12.17 -22.92
N TYR A 99 6.81 10.94 -22.96
CA TYR A 99 8.24 10.69 -22.91
C TYR A 99 8.82 11.29 -24.18
N ASP A 100 9.49 12.43 -24.07
CA ASP A 100 10.34 12.95 -25.13
C ASP A 100 11.45 11.93 -25.39
N GLN A 101 11.25 11.15 -26.46
CA GLN A 101 12.28 10.39 -27.15
C GLN A 101 13.06 11.32 -28.09
N GLU A 102 13.61 12.43 -27.63
CA GLU A 102 14.63 13.16 -28.40
C GLU A 102 15.70 13.75 -27.49
N SER A 103 16.77 12.99 -27.32
CA SER A 103 18.10 13.56 -27.22
C SER A 103 19.02 12.69 -28.08
N VAL A 104 19.18 13.15 -29.33
CA VAL A 104 20.19 12.75 -30.30
C VAL A 104 21.60 12.85 -29.70
#